data_AF-A0AAI9X6X6-F1
#
_entry.id   AF-A0AAI9X6X6-F1
#
_cell.length_a   1.000
_cell.length_b   1.000
_cell.length_c   1.000
_cell.angle_alpha   90.00
_cell.angle_beta   90.00
_cell.angle_gamma   90.00
#
_symmetry.space_group_name_H-M   'P 1'
#
loop_
_entity.id
_entity.type
_entity.pdbx_description
1 polymer ?
#
loop_
_entity_poly.entity_id
_entity_poly.type
_entity_poly.pdbx_seq_one_letter_code
_entity_poly.pdbx_strand_id
1 'polypeptide(L)'
;MCREFAAYLLARDASEFPGGRRGSIINVGSLLTFQGGITVPAYAASKGGIGQLTKALSNDWLAKGINVNAIAPGYIATDMNTALIADADRNAGIMARIPAGRWGKPEDFKGAVVYLASQASSYVSGEVLTVDGGWMGR
;
A
#
# COMPACT_ATOMS: atom_id res chain seq x y z
N MET A 1 8.45 -9.56 10.92
CA MET A 1 8.71 -9.26 9.50
C MET A 1 9.22 -7.83 9.25
N CYS A 2 8.41 -6.76 9.17
CA CYS A 2 8.94 -5.41 8.83
C CYS A 2 9.97 -4.87 9.86
N ARG A 3 9.77 -5.17 11.15
CA ARG A 3 10.71 -4.80 12.22
C ARG A 3 12.07 -5.49 12.11
N GLU A 4 12.10 -6.75 11.67
CA GLU A 4 13.35 -7.52 11.54
C GLU A 4 14.14 -7.05 10.34
N PHE A 5 13.47 -6.77 9.22
CA PHE A 5 14.12 -6.19 8.05
C PHE A 5 14.69 -4.79 8.36
N ALA A 6 13.94 -3.95 9.07
CA ALA A 6 14.45 -2.66 9.53
C ALA A 6 15.64 -2.82 10.48
N ALA A 7 15.57 -3.74 11.45
CA ALA A 7 16.67 -4.03 12.36
C ALA A 7 17.93 -4.48 11.60
N TYR A 8 17.76 -5.34 10.58
CA TYR A 8 18.84 -5.76 9.70
C TYR A 8 19.50 -4.58 8.97
N LEU A 9 18.71 -3.69 8.37
CA LEU A 9 19.24 -2.50 7.67
C LEU A 9 19.93 -1.52 8.62
N LEU A 10 19.42 -1.37 9.84
CA LEU A 10 19.99 -0.50 10.87
C LEU A 10 21.29 -1.07 11.46
N ALA A 11 21.47 -2.39 11.44
CA ALA A 11 22.68 -3.05 11.95
C ALA A 11 23.87 -3.03 10.96
N ARG A 12 23.62 -2.74 9.67
CA ARG A 12 24.65 -2.62 8.64
C ARG A 12 25.42 -1.29 8.75
N ASP A 13 26.66 -1.29 8.28
CA ASP A 13 27.50 -0.09 8.34
C ASP A 13 26.90 1.03 7.47
N ALA A 14 26.99 2.27 7.95
CA ALA A 14 26.49 3.43 7.21
C ALA A 14 27.22 3.65 5.88
N SER A 15 28.50 3.24 5.77
CA SER A 15 29.29 3.34 4.54
C SER A 15 28.74 2.49 3.40
N GLU A 16 27.94 1.46 3.71
CA GLU A 16 27.28 0.61 2.72
C GLU A 16 26.13 1.32 2.00
N PHE A 17 25.70 2.47 2.52
CA PHE A 17 24.58 3.27 2.00
C PHE A 17 25.03 4.69 1.66
N PRO A 18 25.85 4.87 0.61
CA PRO A 18 26.25 6.20 0.16
C PRO A 18 24.99 7.03 -0.18
N GLY A 19 24.88 8.22 0.42
CA GLY A 19 23.69 9.07 0.33
C GLY A 19 22.65 8.84 1.45
N GLY A 20 22.93 7.97 2.42
CA GLY A 20 22.15 7.81 3.64
C GLY A 20 20.87 7.00 3.51
N ARG A 21 20.47 6.58 2.29
CA ARG A 21 19.29 5.73 2.09
C ARG A 21 19.64 4.26 2.30
N ARG A 22 19.13 3.69 3.37
CA ARG A 22 19.29 2.28 3.74
C ARG A 22 18.32 1.35 3.02
N GLY A 23 17.11 1.82 2.73
CA GLY A 23 16.13 0.98 2.04
C GLY A 23 14.71 1.51 2.09
N SER A 24 13.77 0.65 1.74
CA SER A 24 12.36 0.98 1.71
C SER A 24 11.50 -0.21 2.11
N ILE A 25 10.43 0.07 2.86
CA ILE A 25 9.42 -0.90 3.26
C ILE A 25 8.11 -0.46 2.61
N ILE A 26 7.46 -1.39 1.91
CA ILE A 26 6.16 -1.17 1.27
C ILE A 26 5.16 -2.14 1.88
N ASN A 27 4.30 -1.64 2.77
CA ASN A 27 3.21 -2.41 3.34
C ASN A 27 2.05 -2.53 2.34
N VAL A 28 1.20 -3.55 2.53
CA VAL A 28 -0.02 -3.73 1.72
C VAL A 28 -1.24 -3.32 2.54
N GLY A 29 -1.74 -2.12 2.27
CA GLY A 29 -2.98 -1.57 2.82
C GLY A 29 -4.21 -2.10 2.11
N SER A 30 -5.24 -1.26 2.05
CA SER A 30 -6.51 -1.46 1.34
C SER A 30 -7.23 -0.11 1.26
N LEU A 31 -8.24 0.02 0.41
CA LEU A 31 -9.23 1.10 0.56
C LEU A 31 -9.82 1.14 1.98
N LEU A 32 -9.89 -0.01 2.66
CA LEU A 32 -10.36 -0.11 4.06
C LEU A 32 -9.34 0.43 5.09
N THR A 33 -8.18 0.91 4.65
CA THR A 33 -7.34 1.80 5.47
C THR A 33 -8.01 3.16 5.69
N PHE A 34 -8.89 3.57 4.77
CA PHE A 34 -9.61 4.85 4.80
C PHE A 34 -11.12 4.69 5.00
N GLN A 35 -11.68 3.52 4.69
CA GLN A 35 -13.12 3.23 4.72
C GLN A 35 -13.45 2.07 5.67
N GLY A 36 -14.65 2.06 6.24
CA GLY A 36 -15.06 1.03 7.22
C GLY A 36 -15.43 -0.33 6.62
N GLY A 37 -15.83 -0.37 5.34
CA GLY A 37 -16.38 -1.59 4.72
C GLY A 37 -17.71 -2.05 5.35
N ILE A 38 -18.24 -3.16 4.85
CA ILE A 38 -19.45 -3.81 5.39
C ILE A 38 -19.12 -5.30 5.57
N THR A 39 -19.62 -5.92 6.65
CA THR A 39 -19.41 -7.34 7.02
C THR A 39 -17.95 -7.80 7.26
N VAL A 40 -16.97 -6.89 7.27
CA VAL A 40 -15.54 -7.23 7.40
C VAL A 40 -14.80 -6.44 8.50
N PRO A 41 -15.32 -6.34 9.74
CA PRO A 41 -14.76 -5.47 10.77
C PRO A 41 -13.32 -5.81 11.15
N ALA A 42 -12.97 -7.10 11.23
CA ALA A 42 -11.59 -7.53 11.52
C ALA A 42 -10.62 -7.12 10.40
N TYR A 43 -11.05 -7.22 9.14
CA TYR A 43 -10.25 -6.79 8.00
C TYR A 43 -10.07 -5.27 8.01
N ALA A 44 -11.15 -4.51 8.22
CA ALA A 44 -11.10 -3.05 8.32
C ALA A 44 -10.16 -2.59 9.45
N ALA A 45 -10.29 -3.18 10.64
CA ALA A 45 -9.39 -2.92 11.76
C ALA A 45 -7.92 -3.23 11.40
N SER A 46 -7.67 -4.39 10.75
CA SER A 46 -6.31 -4.76 10.34
C SER A 46 -5.71 -3.77 9.33
N LYS A 47 -6.49 -3.31 8.34
CA LYS A 47 -6.01 -2.41 7.28
C LYS A 47 -5.91 -0.96 7.74
N GLY A 48 -6.79 -0.51 8.64
CA GLY A 48 -6.61 0.74 9.38
C GLY A 48 -5.33 0.71 10.23
N GLY A 49 -5.08 -0.41 10.91
CA GLY A 49 -3.84 -0.67 11.65
C GLY A 49 -2.59 -0.56 10.79
N ILE A 50 -2.59 -1.12 9.57
CA ILE A 50 -1.48 -0.96 8.60
C ILE A 50 -1.22 0.51 8.25
N GLY A 51 -2.27 1.31 8.09
CA GLY A 51 -2.13 2.75 7.84
C GLY A 51 -1.41 3.46 8.98
N GLN A 52 -1.82 3.21 10.23
CA GLN A 52 -1.17 3.81 11.41
C GLN A 52 0.24 3.27 11.64
N LEU A 53 0.46 1.97 11.44
CA LEU A 53 1.77 1.35 11.53
C LEU A 53 2.76 1.98 10.55
N THR A 54 2.33 2.21 9.31
CA THR A 54 3.17 2.83 8.26
C THR A 54 3.64 4.22 8.70
N LYS A 55 2.76 5.04 9.26
CA LYS A 55 3.09 6.38 9.78
C LYS A 55 4.03 6.31 10.98
N ALA A 56 3.72 5.45 11.96
CA ALA A 56 4.53 5.30 13.16
C ALA A 56 5.98 4.88 12.82
N LEU A 57 6.14 3.87 11.97
CA LEU A 57 7.46 3.39 11.55
C LEU A 57 8.21 4.41 10.68
N SER A 58 7.49 5.20 9.86
CA SER A 58 8.08 6.31 9.12
C SER A 58 8.71 7.34 10.05
N ASN A 59 7.99 7.74 11.12
CA ASN A 59 8.49 8.70 12.10
C ASN A 59 9.79 8.21 12.75
N ASP A 60 9.88 6.92 13.05
CA ASP A 60 11.04 6.34 13.74
C ASP A 60 12.27 6.15 12.85
N TRP A 61 12.07 5.90 11.54
CA TRP A 61 13.10 5.34 10.68
C TRP A 61 13.49 6.18 9.47
N LEU A 62 12.72 7.21 9.08
CA LEU A 62 13.07 8.03 7.91
C LEU A 62 14.44 8.72 8.08
N ALA A 63 14.68 9.37 9.22
CA ALA A 63 15.95 10.02 9.53
C ALA A 63 17.14 9.02 9.62
N LYS A 64 16.84 7.72 9.73
CA LYS A 64 17.83 6.63 9.73
C LYS A 64 18.02 6.04 8.33
N GLY A 65 17.37 6.61 7.31
CA GLY A 65 17.52 6.21 5.91
C GLY A 65 16.52 5.16 5.41
N ILE A 66 15.46 4.86 6.16
CA ILE A 66 14.46 3.84 5.76
C ILE A 66 13.12 4.52 5.51
N ASN A 67 12.69 4.55 4.25
CA ASN A 67 11.35 4.98 3.89
C ASN A 67 10.34 3.88 4.22
N VAL A 68 9.21 4.22 4.83
CA VAL A 68 8.13 3.27 5.12
C VAL A 68 6.83 3.80 4.53
N ASN A 69 6.33 3.14 3.50
CA ASN A 69 5.08 3.51 2.82
C ASN A 69 4.17 2.30 2.72
N ALA A 70 2.95 2.52 2.25
CA ALA A 70 2.01 1.46 1.90
C ALA A 70 1.40 1.70 0.52
N ILE A 71 0.96 0.62 -0.11
CA ILE A 71 0.06 0.68 -1.26
C ILE A 71 -1.32 0.22 -0.80
N ALA A 72 -2.36 0.97 -1.15
CA ALA A 72 -3.77 0.62 -0.95
C ALA A 72 -4.41 0.24 -2.31
N PRO A 73 -4.54 -1.06 -2.60
CA PRO A 73 -5.24 -1.53 -3.79
C PRO A 73 -6.73 -1.16 -3.76
N GLY A 74 -7.27 -0.79 -4.92
CA GLY A 74 -8.72 -0.78 -5.15
C GLY A 74 -9.29 -2.18 -5.43
N TYR A 75 -10.29 -2.24 -6.31
CA TYR A 75 -10.89 -3.50 -6.74
C TYR A 75 -10.06 -4.15 -7.85
N ILE A 76 -9.31 -5.20 -7.51
CA ILE A 76 -8.35 -5.87 -8.40
C ILE A 76 -8.89 -7.25 -8.81
N ALA A 77 -8.76 -7.61 -10.09
CA ALA A 77 -9.11 -8.92 -10.61
C ALA A 77 -8.08 -9.97 -10.13
N THR A 78 -8.35 -10.55 -8.98
CA THR A 78 -7.59 -11.66 -8.37
C THR A 78 -8.57 -12.74 -7.88
N ASP A 79 -8.05 -13.91 -7.55
CA ASP A 79 -8.84 -15.06 -7.07
C ASP A 79 -9.75 -14.72 -5.87
N MET A 80 -9.32 -13.76 -5.03
CA MET A 80 -10.09 -13.27 -3.88
C MET A 80 -11.41 -12.61 -4.28
N ASN A 81 -11.48 -12.04 -5.48
CA ASN A 81 -12.63 -11.28 -5.98
C ASN A 81 -13.47 -12.03 -7.01
N THR A 82 -13.13 -13.28 -7.35
CA THR A 82 -13.87 -14.08 -8.34
C THR A 82 -15.36 -14.18 -8.02
N ALA A 83 -15.71 -14.35 -6.73
CA ALA A 83 -17.11 -14.38 -6.30
C ALA A 83 -17.84 -13.03 -6.47
N LEU A 84 -17.15 -11.91 -6.25
CA LEU A 84 -17.71 -10.56 -6.47
C LEU A 84 -17.85 -10.23 -7.95
N ILE A 85 -16.91 -10.70 -8.78
CA ILE A 85 -16.95 -10.52 -10.24
C ILE A 85 -18.10 -11.34 -10.86
N ALA A 86 -18.35 -12.54 -10.34
CA ALA A 86 -19.42 -13.43 -10.81
C ALA A 86 -20.83 -12.99 -10.36
N ASP A 87 -20.95 -12.18 -9.31
CA ASP A 87 -22.21 -11.57 -8.87
C ASP A 87 -22.51 -10.34 -9.73
N ALA A 88 -23.44 -10.48 -10.68
CA ALA A 88 -23.74 -9.45 -11.67
C ALA A 88 -24.18 -8.11 -11.05
N ASP A 89 -24.99 -8.15 -9.99
CA ASP A 89 -25.52 -6.94 -9.33
C ASP A 89 -24.43 -6.23 -8.55
N ARG A 90 -23.62 -6.98 -7.78
CA ARG A 90 -22.50 -6.40 -7.03
C ARG A 90 -21.41 -5.89 -7.95
N ASN A 91 -21.08 -6.63 -9.00
CA ASN A 91 -20.09 -6.23 -9.99
C ASN A 91 -20.53 -4.94 -10.68
N ALA A 92 -21.79 -4.84 -11.16
CA ALA A 92 -22.32 -3.62 -11.76
C ALA A 92 -22.24 -2.43 -10.80
N GLY A 93 -22.62 -2.62 -9.53
CA GLY A 93 -22.54 -1.59 -8.50
C GLY A 93 -21.11 -1.14 -8.16
N ILE A 94 -20.13 -2.05 -8.20
CA ILE A 94 -18.70 -1.71 -8.02
C ILE A 94 -18.20 -0.96 -9.27
N MET A 95 -18.45 -1.50 -10.46
CA MET A 95 -17.99 -0.95 -11.73
C MET A 95 -18.51 0.46 -11.99
N ALA A 96 -19.77 0.74 -11.65
CA ALA A 96 -20.36 2.08 -11.74
C ALA A 96 -19.65 3.13 -10.86
N ARG A 97 -18.78 2.69 -9.95
CA ARG A 97 -18.07 3.54 -8.99
C ARG A 97 -16.56 3.60 -9.20
N ILE A 98 -16.00 2.82 -10.12
CA ILE A 98 -14.58 2.90 -10.49
C ILE A 98 -14.45 3.83 -11.69
N PRO A 99 -13.89 5.05 -11.56
CA PRO A 99 -13.75 5.97 -12.68
C PRO A 99 -12.98 5.41 -13.89
N ALA A 100 -11.98 4.55 -13.64
CA ALA A 100 -11.23 3.89 -14.71
C ALA A 100 -12.05 2.92 -15.56
N GLY A 101 -13.30 2.58 -15.17
CA GLY A 101 -14.19 1.72 -15.95
C GLY A 101 -13.73 0.27 -16.07
N ARG A 102 -12.75 -0.17 -15.27
CA ARG A 102 -12.27 -1.55 -15.23
C ARG A 102 -11.82 -1.95 -13.84
N TRP A 103 -11.80 -3.26 -13.57
CA TRP A 103 -11.04 -3.81 -12.46
C TRP A 103 -9.54 -3.54 -12.67
N GLY A 104 -8.84 -3.31 -11.57
CA GLY A 104 -7.38 -3.27 -11.58
C GLY A 104 -6.79 -4.66 -11.86
N LYS A 105 -5.54 -4.69 -12.30
CA LYS A 105 -4.76 -5.91 -12.54
C LYS A 105 -3.39 -5.82 -11.88
N PRO A 106 -2.70 -6.94 -11.61
CA PRO A 106 -1.37 -6.92 -10.99
C PRO A 106 -0.37 -5.99 -11.70
N GLU A 107 -0.49 -5.81 -13.01
CA GLU A 107 0.37 -4.93 -13.81
C GLU A 107 0.25 -3.46 -13.42
N ASP A 108 -0.90 -3.02 -12.91
CA ASP A 108 -1.14 -1.62 -12.52
C ASP A 108 -0.26 -1.21 -11.32
N PHE A 109 0.27 -2.17 -10.56
CA PHE A 109 1.11 -1.92 -9.39
C PHE A 109 2.59 -1.79 -9.71
N LYS A 110 3.04 -2.24 -10.89
CA LYS A 110 4.48 -2.31 -11.23
C LYS A 110 5.16 -0.95 -11.07
N GLY A 111 4.57 0.10 -11.64
CA GLY A 111 5.10 1.45 -11.55
C GLY A 111 5.13 1.99 -10.12
N ALA A 112 4.04 1.81 -9.37
CA ALA A 112 3.93 2.27 -7.99
C ALA A 112 4.94 1.59 -7.05
N VAL A 113 5.11 0.27 -7.18
CA VAL A 113 6.08 -0.50 -6.39
C VAL A 113 7.51 -0.07 -6.72
N VAL A 114 7.85 0.04 -8.02
CA VAL A 114 9.18 0.50 -8.44
C VAL A 114 9.45 1.92 -7.93
N TYR A 115 8.49 2.84 -8.07
CA TYR A 115 8.61 4.20 -7.56
C TYR A 115 8.92 4.21 -6.06
N LEU A 116 8.08 3.56 -5.24
CA LEU A 116 8.24 3.53 -3.78
C LEU A 116 9.53 2.82 -3.35
N ALA A 117 10.00 1.82 -4.09
CA ALA A 117 11.26 1.12 -3.81
C ALA A 117 12.52 1.88 -4.27
N SER A 118 12.37 2.84 -5.19
CA SER A 118 13.50 3.54 -5.83
C SER A 118 13.89 4.84 -5.14
N GLN A 119 15.05 5.40 -5.52
CA GLN A 119 15.48 6.73 -5.06
C GLN A 119 14.52 7.87 -5.43
N ALA A 120 13.65 7.68 -6.44
CA ALA A 120 12.66 8.68 -6.84
C ALA A 120 11.66 9.04 -5.72
N SER A 121 11.53 8.19 -4.70
CA SER A 121 10.67 8.40 -3.53
C SER A 121 11.45 8.79 -2.26
N SER A 122 12.68 9.30 -2.37
CA SER A 122 13.56 9.55 -1.20
C SER A 122 12.96 10.43 -0.12
N TYR A 123 12.11 11.38 -0.50
CA TYR A 123 11.41 12.26 0.43
C TYR A 123 9.94 11.86 0.69
N VAL A 124 9.55 10.64 0.31
CA VAL A 124 8.21 10.09 0.53
C VAL A 124 8.27 8.99 1.57
N SER A 125 7.65 9.20 2.73
CA SER A 125 7.54 8.23 3.82
C SER A 125 6.29 8.51 4.65
N GLY A 126 5.67 7.47 5.19
CA GLY A 126 4.40 7.52 5.90
C GLY A 126 3.17 7.57 4.99
N GLU A 127 3.38 7.48 3.67
CA GLU A 127 2.35 7.62 2.65
C GLU A 127 1.59 6.30 2.45
N VAL A 128 0.30 6.40 2.13
CA VAL A 128 -0.55 5.26 1.76
C VAL A 128 -1.07 5.53 0.35
N LEU A 129 -0.27 5.13 -0.64
CA LEU A 129 -0.56 5.38 -2.05
C LEU A 129 -1.71 4.51 -2.54
N THR A 130 -2.81 5.13 -2.98
CA THR A 130 -3.91 4.41 -3.62
C THR A 130 -3.58 4.02 -5.05
N VAL A 131 -3.86 2.77 -5.41
CA VAL A 131 -3.81 2.26 -6.78
C VAL A 131 -5.16 1.59 -7.04
N ASP A 132 -6.15 2.40 -7.38
CA ASP A 132 -7.56 2.04 -7.21
C ASP A 132 -8.48 2.43 -8.39
N GLY A 133 -7.91 2.91 -9.49
CA GLY A 133 -8.69 3.34 -10.65
C GLY A 133 -9.54 4.59 -10.39
N GLY A 134 -9.20 5.39 -9.38
CA GLY A 134 -9.89 6.64 -9.03
C GLY A 134 -10.99 6.49 -7.98
N TRP A 135 -11.14 5.30 -7.37
CA TRP A 135 -12.20 5.03 -6.39
C TRP A 135 -12.24 6.05 -5.24
N MET A 136 -11.10 6.38 -4.65
CA MET A 136 -11.00 7.33 -3.54
C MET A 136 -11.07 8.80 -3.97
N GLY A 137 -10.96 9.10 -5.27
CA GLY A 137 -11.06 10.46 -5.81
C GLY A 137 -12.49 10.89 -6.17
N ARG A 138 -13.45 9.99 -5.98
CA ARG A 138 -14.87 10.17 -6.30
C ARG A 138 -15.67 10.55 -5.05
#